data_AF-A0A961P941-F1
#
_entry.id   AF-A0A961P941-F1
#
_cell.length_a   1.000
_cell.length_b   1.000
_cell.length_c   1.000
_cell.angle_alpha   90.00
_cell.angle_beta   90.00
_cell.angle_gamma   90.00
#
_symmetry.space_group_name_H-M   'P 1'
#
loop_
_entity.id
_entity.type
_entity.pdbx_description
1 polymer ?
#
loop_
_entity_poly.entity_id
_entity_poly.type
_entity_poly.pdbx_seq_one_letter_code
_entity_poly.pdbx_strand_id
1 'polypeptide(L)'
;MTQEQLWRLSAAETARRTSAGEITAEASVGAAIARMNAVNPALNAVVVDLSAQAMEQARALDKARAAGQPTGPLHGVPVTIKINV
;
A
#
# COMPACT_ATOMS: atom_id res chain seq x y z
N MET A 1 2.49 16.08 -6.46
CA MET A 1 1.42 15.09 -6.22
C MET A 1 1.16 15.06 -4.72
N THR A 2 -0.02 15.45 -4.27
CA THR A 2 -0.44 15.21 -2.88
C THR A 2 -0.62 13.70 -2.66
N GLN A 3 -0.39 13.21 -1.43
CA GLN A 3 -0.58 11.79 -1.07
C GLN A 3 -1.95 11.23 -1.48
N GLU A 4 -2.97 12.10 -1.57
CA GLU A 4 -4.37 11.75 -1.90
C GLU A 4 -4.60 11.10 -3.26
N GLN A 5 -3.66 11.18 -4.22
CA GLN A 5 -3.86 10.57 -5.55
C GLN A 5 -3.21 9.20 -5.71
N LEU A 6 -2.38 8.76 -4.76
CA LEU A 6 -1.61 7.51 -4.91
C LEU A 6 -2.50 6.25 -4.91
N TRP A 7 -3.63 6.27 -4.20
CA TRP A 7 -4.56 5.12 -4.19
C TRP A 7 -5.21 4.84 -5.56
N ARG A 8 -5.09 5.75 -6.53
CA ARG A 8 -5.60 5.58 -7.90
C ARG A 8 -4.60 4.96 -8.87
N LEU A 9 -3.35 4.76 -8.45
CA LEU A 9 -2.36 4.09 -9.28
C LEU A 9 -2.78 2.62 -9.51
N SER A 10 -2.50 2.10 -10.70
CA SER A 10 -2.66 0.66 -10.95
C SER A 10 -1.62 -0.13 -10.14
N ALA A 11 -1.88 -1.41 -9.89
CA ALA A 11 -0.91 -2.27 -9.21
C ALA A 11 0.46 -2.28 -9.91
N ALA A 12 0.47 -2.33 -11.25
CA ALA A 12 1.70 -2.27 -12.04
C ALA A 12 2.44 -0.95 -11.85
N GLU A 13 1.73 0.17 -11.82
CA GLU A 13 2.35 1.48 -11.61
C GLU A 13 2.89 1.62 -10.19
N THR A 14 2.13 1.21 -9.19
CA THR A 14 2.57 1.20 -7.80
C THR A 14 3.83 0.34 -7.63
N ALA A 15 3.86 -0.87 -8.18
CA ALA A 15 5.02 -1.75 -8.10
C ALA A 15 6.26 -1.14 -8.77
N ARG A 16 6.12 -0.57 -9.98
CA ARG A 16 7.23 0.10 -10.66
C ARG A 16 7.78 1.25 -9.85
N ARG A 17 6.91 2.17 -9.42
CA ARG A 17 7.32 3.42 -8.75
C ARG A 17 7.91 3.18 -7.37
N THR A 18 7.37 2.24 -6.60
CA THR A 18 7.91 1.89 -5.29
C THR A 18 9.24 1.15 -5.41
N SER A 19 9.37 0.22 -6.36
CA SER A 19 10.65 -0.47 -6.62
C SER A 19 11.73 0.50 -7.07
N ALA A 20 11.39 1.46 -7.94
CA ALA A 20 12.28 2.54 -8.36
C ALA A 20 12.58 3.56 -7.24
N GLY A 21 11.74 3.64 -6.20
CA GLY A 21 11.84 4.62 -5.13
C GLY A 21 11.34 6.01 -5.44
N GLU A 22 10.55 6.15 -6.51
CA GLU A 22 9.88 7.41 -6.85
C GLU A 22 8.80 7.77 -5.84
N ILE A 23 8.20 6.74 -5.21
CA ILE A 23 7.31 6.84 -4.07
C ILE A 23 7.69 5.75 -3.06
N THR A 24 7.32 5.95 -1.79
CA THR A 24 7.53 4.92 -0.76
C THR A 24 6.34 3.96 -0.69
N ALA A 25 6.60 2.72 -0.27
CA ALA A 25 5.54 1.76 0.07
C ALA A 25 4.65 2.34 1.18
N GLU A 26 5.24 3.03 2.17
CA GLU A 26 4.47 3.71 3.23
C GLU A 26 3.48 4.73 2.66
N ALA A 27 3.87 5.55 1.68
CA ALA A 27 2.98 6.53 1.07
C ALA A 27 1.86 5.87 0.26
N SER A 28 2.18 4.79 -0.47
CA SER A 28 1.20 3.99 -1.23
C SER A 28 0.14 3.35 -0.33
N VAL A 29 0.58 2.65 0.71
CA VAL A 29 -0.29 1.98 1.69
C VAL A 29 -1.09 3.00 2.51
N GLY A 30 -0.46 4.08 2.96
CA GLY A 30 -1.14 5.15 3.70
C GLY A 30 -2.25 5.81 2.88
N ALA A 31 -2.05 6.04 1.58
CA ALA A 31 -3.08 6.58 0.71
C ALA A 31 -4.28 5.62 0.53
N ALA A 32 -4.02 4.31 0.43
CA ALA A 32 -5.08 3.31 0.35
C ALA A 32 -5.88 3.21 1.66
N ILE A 33 -5.22 3.23 2.81
CA ILE A 33 -5.86 3.26 4.15
C ILE A 33 -6.72 4.52 4.31
N ALA A 34 -6.19 5.70 3.95
CA ALA A 34 -6.94 6.94 4.01
C ALA A 34 -8.21 6.88 3.15
N ARG A 35 -8.09 6.33 1.93
CA ARG A 35 -9.25 6.12 1.06
C ARG A 35 -10.25 5.13 1.66
N MET A 36 -9.78 4.00 2.19
CA MET A 36 -10.60 2.99 2.86
C MET A 36 -11.39 3.62 4.02
N ASN A 37 -10.73 4.34 4.92
CA ASN A 37 -11.37 4.99 6.06
C ASN A 37 -12.45 6.00 5.63
N ALA A 38 -12.25 6.70 4.51
CA ALA A 38 -13.20 7.67 4.00
C ALA A 38 -14.47 7.05 3.39
N VAL A 39 -14.43 5.81 2.88
CA VAL A 39 -15.57 5.22 2.13
C VAL A 39 -16.12 3.92 2.68
N ASN A 40 -15.31 3.15 3.41
CA ASN A 40 -15.75 1.87 3.95
C ASN A 40 -16.94 1.98 4.92
N PRO A 41 -17.14 3.07 5.70
CA PRO A 41 -18.35 3.21 6.53
C PRO A 41 -19.67 3.11 5.74
N ALA A 42 -19.68 3.54 4.48
CA ALA A 42 -20.86 3.45 3.62
C ALA A 42 -20.94 2.12 2.83
N LEU A 43 -19.79 1.48 2.57
CA LEU A 43 -19.71 0.28 1.73
C LEU A 43 -19.73 -1.03 2.53
N ASN A 44 -19.18 -1.02 3.75
CA ASN A 44 -18.97 -2.18 4.60
C ASN A 44 -18.25 -3.34 3.87
N ALA A 45 -17.22 -3.02 3.09
CA ALA A 45 -16.50 -3.98 2.25
C ALA A 45 -15.29 -4.64 2.97
N VAL A 46 -14.65 -3.90 3.87
CA VAL A 46 -13.54 -4.38 4.70
C VAL A 46 -14.05 -4.62 6.12
N VAL A 47 -14.00 -5.88 6.56
CA VAL A 47 -14.55 -6.33 7.86
C VAL A 47 -13.47 -6.57 8.92
N VAL A 48 -12.22 -6.69 8.51
CA VAL A 48 -11.05 -6.81 9.39
C VAL A 48 -10.04 -5.75 8.96
N ASP A 49 -9.73 -4.84 9.88
CA ASP A 49 -8.78 -3.77 9.63
C ASP A 49 -7.38 -4.19 10.08
N LEU A 50 -6.43 -4.26 9.13
CA LEU A 50 -5.02 -4.57 9.35
C LEU A 50 -4.12 -3.35 9.08
N SER A 51 -4.66 -2.13 9.08
CA SER A 51 -3.95 -0.89 8.70
C SER A 51 -2.64 -0.70 9.46
N ALA A 52 -2.61 -0.97 10.77
CA ALA A 52 -1.39 -0.84 11.57
C ALA A 52 -0.27 -1.79 11.10
N GLN A 53 -0.62 -3.06 10.86
CA GLN A 53 0.33 -4.07 10.36
C GLN A 53 0.77 -3.76 8.92
N ALA A 54 -0.15 -3.29 8.07
CA ALA A 54 0.16 -2.88 6.71
C ALA A 54 1.17 -1.72 6.68
N MET A 55 1.02 -0.72 7.57
CA MET A 55 1.97 0.39 7.70
C MET A 55 3.35 -0.07 8.20
N GLU A 56 3.39 -0.99 9.16
CA GLU A 56 4.65 -1.57 9.64
C GLU A 56 5.39 -2.32 8.51
N GLN A 57 4.68 -3.16 7.76
CA GLN A 57 5.23 -3.89 6.62
C GLN A 57 5.71 -2.94 5.52
N ALA A 58 4.96 -1.88 5.22
CA ALA A 58 5.34 -0.89 4.22
C ALA A 58 6.67 -0.21 4.56
N ARG A 59 6.85 0.21 5.82
CA ARG A 59 8.12 0.77 6.31
C ARG A 59 9.27 -0.22 6.22
N ALA A 60 9.01 -1.50 6.53
CA ALA A 60 10.02 -2.55 6.40
C ALA A 60 10.45 -2.76 4.94
N LEU A 61 9.50 -2.72 3.99
CA LEU A 61 9.79 -2.79 2.56
C LEU A 61 10.65 -1.61 2.09
N ASP A 62 10.31 -0.39 2.50
CA ASP A 62 11.08 0.81 2.17
C ASP A 62 12.52 0.72 2.71
N LYS A 63 12.68 0.27 3.96
CA LYS A 63 14.01 0.04 4.57
C LYS A 63 14.80 -1.03 3.83
N ALA A 64 14.18 -2.14 3.46
CA ALA A 64 14.85 -3.22 2.73
C ALA A 64 15.31 -2.77 1.34
N ARG A 65 14.44 -2.06 0.60
CA ARG A 65 14.77 -1.46 -0.70
C ARG A 65 15.94 -0.48 -0.58
N ALA A 66 15.92 0.40 0.41
CA ALA A 66 17.00 1.36 0.66
C ALA A 66 18.33 0.67 1.01
N ALA A 67 18.28 -0.52 1.61
CA ALA A 67 19.44 -1.36 1.87
C ALA A 67 19.89 -2.20 0.65
N GLY A 68 19.32 -1.98 -0.53
CA GLY A 68 19.68 -2.69 -1.77
C GLY A 68 19.13 -4.11 -1.87
N GLN A 69 18.18 -4.50 -1.02
CA GLN A 69 17.53 -5.80 -1.12
C GLN A 69 16.63 -5.85 -2.37
N PRO A 70 16.51 -7.02 -3.03
CA PRO A 70 15.67 -7.17 -4.20
C PRO A 70 14.19 -6.94 -3.87
N THR A 71 13.48 -6.28 -4.78
CA THR A 71 12.04 -6.03 -4.68
C THR A 71 11.26 -7.10 -5.44
N GLY A 72 10.18 -7.63 -4.84
CA GLY A 72 9.27 -8.57 -5.50
C GLY A 72 8.33 -7.89 -6.52
N PRO A 73 7.60 -8.67 -7.33
CA PRO A 73 6.76 -8.16 -8.44
C PRO A 73 5.60 -7.27 -7.99
N LEU A 74 5.19 -7.33 -6.72
CA LEU A 74 4.13 -6.52 -6.12
C LEU A 74 4.64 -5.63 -4.98
N HIS A 75 5.93 -5.27 -4.99
CA HIS A 75 6.51 -4.41 -3.97
C HIS A 75 5.67 -3.13 -3.77
N GLY A 76 5.33 -2.82 -2.53
CA GLY A 76 4.54 -1.62 -2.17
C GLY A 76 3.09 -1.56 -2.68
N VAL A 77 2.56 -2.63 -3.29
CA VAL A 77 1.16 -2.70 -3.76
C VAL A 77 0.23 -3.02 -2.57
N PRO A 78 -0.71 -2.14 -2.20
CA PRO A 78 -1.68 -2.42 -1.16
C PRO A 78 -2.71 -3.43 -1.65
N VAL A 79 -3.03 -4.43 -0.82
CA VAL A 79 -4.05 -5.44 -1.11
C VAL A 79 -4.91 -5.71 0.13
N THR A 80 -6.12 -6.19 -0.09
CA THR A 80 -6.96 -6.82 0.94
C THR A 80 -7.30 -8.23 0.51
N ILE A 81 -7.66 -9.09 1.46
CA ILE A 81 -7.94 -10.51 1.22
C ILE A 81 -9.36 -10.81 1.68
N LYS A 82 -10.06 -11.65 0.90
CA LYS A 82 -11.37 -12.17 1.29
C LYS A 82 -11.23 -13.03 2.55
N ILE A 83 -12.04 -12.78 3.57
CA ILE A 83 -11.90 -13.38 4.92
C ILE A 83 -11.97 -14.93 4.98
N ASN A 84 -12.43 -15.58 3.92
CA ASN A 84 -12.54 -17.04 3.86
C ASN A 84 -11.44 -17.70 3.02
N VAL A 85 -10.35 -16.98 2.78
CA VAL A 85 -9.07 -17.48 2.28
C VAL A 85 -8.13 -17.58 3.47
#